data_AF-A0A2H0WT34-F1
#
_entry.id   AF-A0A2H0WT34-F1
#
_cell.length_a   1.000
_cell.length_b   1.000
_cell.length_c   1.000
_cell.angle_alpha   90.00
_cell.angle_beta   90.00
_cell.angle_gamma   90.00
#
_symmetry.space_group_name_H-M   'P 1'
#
loop_
_entity.id
_entity.type
_entity.pdbx_description
1 polymer ?
#
loop_
_entity_poly.entity_id
_entity_poly.type
_entity_poly.pdbx_seq_one_letter_code
_entity_poly.pdbx_strand_id
1 'polypeptide(L)'
;MKIIICGSISASDEILEVKKTLEDKGHQVEIPEGIKRPEIRAKTEAAVSERAEIKTKYDLIRGYYEKMKMYDAVLIVNPEKKGIKGYIGGNTLIEMAFAHVLNKKLYCLYPLPDMSYTSEMLAMQPVILNGDLNKIV
;
A
#
# COMPACT_ATOMS: atom_id res chain seq x y z
N MET A 1 -6.66 1.54 16.09
CA MET A 1 -5.79 0.42 15.66
C MET A 1 -4.52 0.95 14.98
N LYS A 2 -3.49 0.12 14.83
CA LYS A 2 -2.31 0.39 14.01
C LYS A 2 -2.57 -0.05 12.56
N ILE A 3 -2.54 0.87 11.61
CA ILE A 3 -2.78 0.63 10.18
C ILE A 3 -1.51 0.92 9.38
N ILE A 4 -1.10 -0.01 8.53
CA ILE A 4 -0.01 0.21 7.57
C ILE A 4 -0.60 0.39 6.18
N ILE A 5 -0.31 1.52 5.54
CA ILE A 5 -0.83 1.86 4.21
C ILE A 5 0.14 1.37 3.15
N CYS A 6 -0.34 0.55 2.22
CA CYS A 6 0.42 0.17 1.02
C CYS A 6 -0.16 0.87 -0.21
N GLY A 7 0.67 1.18 -1.19
CA GLY A 7 0.22 1.84 -2.41
C GLY A 7 1.36 2.34 -3.28
N SER A 8 1.02 2.73 -4.50
CA SER A 8 1.99 3.35 -5.41
C SER A 8 2.45 4.69 -4.85
N ILE A 9 3.76 4.98 -4.88
CA ILE A 9 4.29 6.30 -4.46
C ILE A 9 3.71 7.44 -5.30
N SER A 10 3.25 7.16 -6.52
CA SER A 10 2.52 8.16 -7.34
C SER A 10 1.16 8.57 -6.75
N ALA A 11 0.63 7.85 -5.78
CA ALA A 11 -0.58 8.18 -5.03
C ALA A 11 -0.24 8.89 -3.70
N SER A 12 0.91 9.59 -3.63
CA SER A 12 1.41 10.16 -2.38
C SER A 12 0.42 11.09 -1.69
N ASP A 13 -0.28 11.90 -2.48
CA ASP A 13 -1.12 12.98 -1.95
C ASP A 13 -2.37 12.37 -1.30
N GLU A 14 -2.98 11.39 -1.95
CA GLU A 14 -4.10 10.65 -1.39
C GLU A 14 -3.68 9.77 -0.20
N ILE A 15 -2.49 9.15 -0.23
CA ILE A 15 -1.97 8.40 0.92
C ILE A 15 -1.81 9.33 2.15
N LEU A 16 -1.35 10.57 1.94
CA LEU A 16 -1.23 11.56 3.01
C LEU A 16 -2.60 12.03 3.52
N GLU A 17 -3.57 12.22 2.64
CA GLU A 17 -4.96 12.56 3.01
C GLU A 17 -5.63 11.44 3.82
N VAL A 18 -5.52 10.20 3.34
CA VAL A 18 -6.03 9.00 4.02
C VAL A 18 -5.34 8.82 5.37
N LYS A 19 -4.01 8.99 5.44
CA LYS A 19 -3.26 8.95 6.69
C LYS A 19 -3.83 9.94 7.69
N LYS A 20 -3.96 11.21 7.30
CA LYS A 20 -4.52 12.25 8.18
C LYS A 20 -5.92 11.89 8.67
N THR A 21 -6.80 11.48 7.76
CA THR A 21 -8.18 11.09 8.10
C THR A 21 -8.24 9.95 9.11
N LEU A 22 -7.35 8.96 9.00
CA LEU A 22 -7.28 7.84 9.94
C LEU A 22 -6.67 8.26 11.28
N GLU A 23 -5.67 9.13 11.28
CA GLU A 23 -5.06 9.67 12.51
C GLU A 23 -6.06 10.54 13.29
N ASP A 24 -6.86 11.36 12.60
CA ASP A 24 -7.94 12.16 13.19
C ASP A 24 -9.03 11.28 13.86
N LYS A 25 -9.15 10.01 13.43
CA LYS A 25 -10.03 8.98 14.05
C LYS A 25 -9.35 8.18 15.17
N GLY A 26 -8.12 8.55 15.55
CA GLY A 26 -7.38 7.90 16.63
C GLY A 26 -6.62 6.62 16.22
N HIS A 27 -6.43 6.37 14.93
CA HIS A 27 -5.57 5.29 14.44
C HIS A 27 -4.09 5.74 14.43
N GLN A 28 -3.17 4.78 14.60
CA GLN A 28 -1.75 5.01 14.34
C GLN A 28 -1.43 4.52 12.93
N VAL A 29 -0.82 5.35 12.10
CA VAL A 29 -0.70 5.07 10.66
C VAL A 29 0.74 5.11 10.15
N GLU A 30 1.19 4.02 9.55
CA GLU A 30 2.46 3.94 8.80
C GLU A 30 2.21 4.05 7.30
N ILE A 31 3.16 4.66 6.59
CA ILE A 31 3.11 4.89 5.14
C ILE A 31 4.42 4.45 4.47
N PRO A 32 4.44 4.26 3.14
CA PRO A 32 5.63 3.79 2.44
C PRO A 32 6.84 4.70 2.63
N GLU A 33 8.04 4.12 2.76
CA GLU A 33 9.29 4.88 2.96
C GLU A 33 9.55 5.91 1.88
N GLY A 34 9.21 5.60 0.63
CA GLY A 34 9.35 6.53 -0.50
C GLY A 34 8.47 7.77 -0.44
N ILE A 35 7.50 7.84 0.48
CA ILE A 35 6.73 9.06 0.74
C ILE A 35 7.39 9.90 1.84
N LYS A 36 8.01 9.24 2.84
CA LYS A 36 8.69 9.90 3.97
C LYS A 36 10.08 10.41 3.61
N ARG A 37 10.72 9.80 2.62
CA ARG A 37 12.15 9.97 2.31
C ARG A 37 12.35 10.46 0.86
N PRO A 38 12.59 11.77 0.65
CA PRO A 38 12.74 12.35 -0.69
C PRO A 38 13.82 11.68 -1.55
N GLU A 39 14.90 11.20 -0.94
CA GLU A 39 16.00 10.51 -1.61
C GLU A 39 15.59 9.15 -2.20
N ILE A 40 14.62 8.47 -1.60
CA ILE A 40 14.01 7.26 -2.14
C ILE A 40 13.00 7.64 -3.23
N ARG A 41 12.18 8.68 -2.97
CA ARG A 41 11.17 9.17 -3.92
C ARG A 41 11.78 9.56 -5.27
N ALA A 42 12.91 10.27 -5.26
CA ALA A 42 13.59 10.76 -6.45
C ALA A 42 14.02 9.65 -7.41
N LYS A 43 14.15 8.40 -6.91
CA LYS A 43 14.55 7.24 -7.73
C LYS A 43 13.36 6.45 -8.26
N THR A 44 12.12 6.86 -8.02
CA THR A 44 10.93 6.10 -8.46
C THR A 44 10.71 6.09 -9.98
N GLU A 45 11.22 7.11 -10.67
CA GLU A 45 11.20 7.25 -12.14
C GLU A 45 12.54 6.87 -12.79
N ALA A 46 13.50 6.40 -12.00
CA ALA A 46 14.80 5.97 -12.49
C ALA A 46 14.74 4.65 -13.27
N ALA A 47 15.87 4.29 -13.89
CA ALA A 47 16.06 3.00 -14.53
C ALA A 47 15.78 1.83 -13.55
N VAL A 48 15.37 0.68 -14.10
CA VAL A 48 15.00 -0.49 -13.29
C VAL A 48 16.14 -0.95 -12.36
N SER A 49 17.39 -0.91 -12.83
CA SER A 49 18.57 -1.24 -12.04
C SER A 49 18.71 -0.35 -10.82
N GLU A 50 18.60 0.96 -11.00
CA GLU A 50 18.71 1.94 -9.91
C GLU A 50 17.55 1.83 -8.91
N ARG A 51 16.34 1.52 -9.40
CA ARG A 51 15.18 1.20 -8.55
C ARG A 51 15.38 -0.10 -7.76
N ALA A 52 16.12 -1.06 -8.29
CA ALA A 52 16.45 -2.28 -7.55
C ALA A 52 17.54 -1.99 -6.51
N GLU A 53 18.57 -1.22 -6.86
CA GLU A 53 19.65 -0.81 -5.95
C GLU A 53 19.10 -0.07 -4.73
N ILE A 54 18.19 0.90 -4.91
CA ILE A 54 17.62 1.66 -3.78
C ILE A 54 16.80 0.75 -2.84
N LYS A 55 16.07 -0.22 -3.41
CA LYS A 55 15.30 -1.20 -2.63
C LYS A 55 16.20 -2.12 -1.84
N THR A 56 17.29 -2.59 -2.44
CA THR A 56 18.28 -3.45 -1.77
C THR A 56 19.05 -2.68 -0.71
N LYS A 57 19.50 -1.46 -1.02
CA LYS A 57 20.28 -0.61 -0.12
C LYS A 57 19.55 -0.29 1.19
N TYR A 58 18.24 -0.07 1.12
CA TYR A 58 17.41 0.24 2.29
C TYR A 58 16.56 -0.94 2.76
N ASP A 59 16.78 -2.13 2.19
CA ASP A 59 16.00 -3.36 2.41
C ASP A 59 14.48 -3.11 2.45
N LEU A 60 13.97 -2.33 1.47
CA LEU A 60 12.61 -1.77 1.54
C LEU A 60 11.54 -2.85 1.59
N ILE A 61 11.74 -3.97 0.91
CA ILE A 61 10.76 -5.07 0.87
C ILE A 61 10.71 -5.79 2.23
N ARG A 62 11.85 -6.26 2.76
CA ARG A 62 11.86 -6.95 4.06
C ARG A 62 11.53 -5.99 5.19
N GLY A 63 12.06 -4.76 5.15
CA GLY A 63 11.78 -3.75 6.16
C GLY A 63 10.29 -3.42 6.26
N TYR A 64 9.58 -3.31 5.14
CA TYR A 64 8.14 -3.06 5.17
C TYR A 64 7.34 -4.27 5.64
N TYR A 65 7.77 -5.49 5.27
CA TYR A 65 7.22 -6.73 5.81
C TYR A 65 7.38 -6.84 7.33
N GLU A 66 8.57 -6.58 7.87
CA GLU A 66 8.82 -6.59 9.32
C GLU A 66 7.97 -5.55 10.05
N LYS A 67 7.82 -4.35 9.48
CA LYS A 67 6.89 -3.35 10.00
C LYS A 67 5.47 -3.89 10.02
N MET A 68 4.98 -4.44 8.91
CA MET A 68 3.61 -4.95 8.77
C MET A 68 3.23 -5.96 9.86
N LYS A 69 4.18 -6.76 10.36
CA LYS A 69 3.93 -7.69 11.49
C LYS A 69 3.43 -6.98 12.74
N MET A 70 3.89 -5.76 13.00
CA MET A 70 3.59 -4.96 14.19
C MET A 70 2.27 -4.16 14.08
N TYR A 71 1.58 -4.25 12.95
CA TYR A 71 0.34 -3.52 12.64
C TYR A 71 -0.87 -4.46 12.64
N ASP A 72 -2.03 -3.91 12.97
CA ASP A 72 -3.28 -4.68 13.11
C ASP A 72 -3.94 -4.93 11.75
N ALA A 73 -3.81 -3.96 10.84
CA ALA A 73 -4.43 -3.98 9.53
C ALA A 73 -3.55 -3.37 8.44
N VAL A 74 -3.80 -3.78 7.20
CA VAL A 74 -3.20 -3.26 5.98
C VAL A 74 -4.28 -2.56 5.16
N LEU A 75 -4.01 -1.33 4.74
CA LEU A 75 -4.89 -0.59 3.84
C LEU A 75 -4.18 -0.35 2.51
N ILE A 76 -4.76 -0.86 1.42
CA ILE A 76 -4.31 -0.55 0.07
C ILE A 76 -4.98 0.73 -0.41
N VAL A 77 -4.20 1.77 -0.69
CA VAL A 77 -4.65 3.00 -1.36
C VAL A 77 -4.39 2.86 -2.85
N ASN A 78 -5.45 2.57 -3.60
CA ASN A 78 -5.41 2.18 -5.02
C ASN A 78 -6.25 3.10 -5.92
N PRO A 79 -5.93 4.40 -6.05
CA PRO A 79 -6.63 5.26 -6.99
C PRO A 79 -6.51 4.81 -8.44
N GLU A 80 -7.29 5.45 -9.30
CA GLU A 80 -7.10 5.34 -10.74
C GLU A 80 -5.68 5.77 -11.15
N LYS A 81 -5.05 4.97 -12.01
CA LYS A 81 -3.75 5.30 -12.59
C LYS A 81 -3.67 4.78 -14.00
N LYS A 82 -3.22 5.63 -14.95
CA LYS A 82 -3.09 5.30 -16.38
C LYS A 82 -4.39 4.73 -16.98
N GLY A 83 -5.55 5.26 -16.57
CA GLY A 83 -6.87 4.80 -17.03
C GLY A 83 -7.37 3.49 -16.38
N ILE A 84 -6.60 2.91 -15.46
CA ILE A 84 -6.98 1.70 -14.72
C ILE A 84 -7.52 2.12 -13.36
N LYS A 85 -8.83 2.02 -13.16
CA LYS A 85 -9.49 2.26 -11.88
C LYS A 85 -9.06 1.20 -10.87
N GLY A 86 -8.76 1.60 -9.63
CA GLY A 86 -8.36 0.64 -8.62
C GLY A 86 -6.93 0.14 -8.77
N TYR A 87 -6.07 0.80 -9.57
CA TYR A 87 -4.78 0.26 -10.00
C TYR A 87 -3.91 -0.23 -8.83
N ILE A 88 -3.41 -1.46 -8.95
CA ILE A 88 -2.48 -2.08 -8.01
C ILE A 88 -1.24 -2.52 -8.80
N GLY A 89 -0.07 -1.98 -8.46
CA GLY A 89 1.18 -2.34 -9.11
C GLY A 89 1.87 -3.54 -8.45
N GLY A 90 2.88 -4.10 -9.12
CA GLY A 90 3.57 -5.31 -8.64
C GLY A 90 4.15 -5.22 -7.21
N ASN A 91 4.63 -4.06 -6.77
CA ASN A 91 5.10 -3.90 -5.38
C ASN A 91 3.94 -4.02 -4.38
N THR A 92 2.81 -3.38 -4.68
CA THR A 92 1.61 -3.42 -3.84
C THR A 92 0.97 -4.81 -3.84
N LEU A 93 1.01 -5.54 -4.95
CA LEU A 93 0.61 -6.96 -5.00
C LEU A 93 1.44 -7.83 -4.03
N ILE A 94 2.76 -7.62 -3.99
CA ILE A 94 3.64 -8.31 -3.02
C ILE A 94 3.26 -7.95 -1.58
N GLU A 95 2.99 -6.68 -1.30
CA GLU A 95 2.55 -6.21 0.02
C GLU A 95 1.18 -6.80 0.42
N MET A 96 0.25 -6.97 -0.54
CA MET A 96 -1.01 -7.68 -0.29
C MET A 96 -0.78 -9.15 0.07
N ALA A 97 0.15 -9.82 -0.63
CA ALA A 97 0.51 -11.21 -0.31
C ALA A 97 1.13 -11.33 1.10
N PHE A 98 1.93 -10.35 1.52
CA PHE A 98 2.44 -10.28 2.89
C PHE A 98 1.31 -10.14 3.90
N ALA A 99 0.35 -9.25 3.64
CA ALA A 99 -0.81 -9.08 4.51
C ALA A 99 -1.61 -10.38 4.67
N HIS A 100 -1.81 -11.10 3.56
CA HIS A 100 -2.53 -12.37 3.52
C HIS A 100 -1.81 -13.47 4.32
N VAL A 101 -0.51 -13.68 4.08
CA VAL A 101 0.29 -14.69 4.80
C VAL A 101 0.42 -14.36 6.29
N LEU A 102 0.47 -13.08 6.65
CA LEU A 102 0.47 -12.62 8.04
C LEU A 102 -0.93 -12.63 8.70
N ASN A 103 -1.97 -13.07 7.98
CA ASN A 103 -3.35 -13.08 8.43
C ASN A 103 -3.83 -11.70 8.97
N LYS A 104 -3.43 -10.63 8.29
CA LYS A 104 -3.82 -9.26 8.64
C LYS A 104 -5.20 -8.93 8.06
N LYS A 105 -5.95 -8.05 8.73
CA LYS A 105 -7.13 -7.42 8.10
C LYS A 105 -6.66 -6.63 6.89
N LEU A 106 -7.03 -7.07 5.69
CA LEU A 106 -6.64 -6.45 4.43
C LEU A 106 -7.81 -5.64 3.86
N TYR A 107 -7.62 -4.34 3.74
CA TYR A 107 -8.59 -3.41 3.16
C TYR A 107 -8.09 -2.89 1.81
N CYS A 108 -9.01 -2.63 0.88
CA CYS A 108 -8.73 -1.83 -0.31
C CYS A 108 -9.65 -0.60 -0.32
N LEU A 109 -9.07 0.58 -0.53
CA LEU A 109 -9.82 1.83 -0.53
C LEU A 109 -10.85 1.85 -1.66
N TYR A 110 -10.44 1.43 -2.85
CA TYR A 110 -11.29 1.31 -4.03
C TYR A 110 -11.41 -0.13 -4.53
N PRO A 111 -12.41 -0.44 -5.37
CA PRO A 111 -12.55 -1.76 -5.99
C PRO A 111 -11.27 -2.24 -6.66
N LEU A 112 -11.08 -3.56 -6.70
CA LEU A 112 -9.94 -4.18 -7.37
C LEU A 112 -10.00 -3.92 -8.88
N PRO A 113 -8.85 -3.73 -9.54
CA PRO A 113 -8.79 -3.49 -10.97
C PRO A 113 -8.95 -4.81 -11.75
N ASP A 114 -9.30 -4.70 -13.03
CA ASP A 114 -9.18 -5.81 -13.98
C ASP A 114 -7.77 -5.84 -14.59
N MET A 115 -6.97 -6.83 -14.19
CA MET A 115 -5.55 -6.98 -14.52
C MET A 115 -5.22 -8.48 -14.67
N SER A 116 -4.07 -8.79 -15.26
CA SER A 116 -3.64 -10.18 -15.49
C SER A 116 -3.43 -11.03 -14.22
N TYR A 117 -3.47 -10.41 -13.04
CA TYR A 117 -3.30 -11.03 -11.72
C TYR A 117 -4.46 -10.70 -10.76
N THR A 118 -5.64 -10.39 -11.30
CA THR A 118 -6.83 -10.10 -10.47
C THR A 118 -7.30 -11.32 -9.68
N SER A 119 -7.10 -12.53 -10.20
CA SER A 119 -7.38 -13.78 -9.48
C SER A 119 -6.66 -13.85 -8.12
N GLU A 120 -5.39 -13.45 -8.08
CA GLU A 120 -4.55 -13.46 -6.89
C GLU A 120 -5.07 -12.43 -5.87
N MET A 121 -5.44 -11.24 -6.33
CA MET A 121 -6.00 -10.19 -5.46
C MET A 121 -7.35 -10.61 -4.87
N LEU A 122 -8.21 -11.28 -5.65
CA LEU A 122 -9.49 -11.81 -5.17
C LEU A 122 -9.30 -12.95 -4.16
N ALA A 123 -8.34 -13.85 -4.41
CA ALA A 123 -8.04 -14.97 -3.52
C ALA A 123 -7.54 -14.51 -2.13
N MET A 124 -6.95 -13.31 -2.04
CA MET A 124 -6.56 -12.71 -0.77
C MET A 124 -7.73 -12.14 0.05
N GLN A 125 -8.95 -12.13 -0.53
CA GLN A 125 -10.21 -11.72 0.12
C GLN A 125 -10.15 -10.36 0.82
N PRO A 126 -9.70 -9.28 0.15
CA PRO A 126 -9.68 -7.96 0.76
C PRO A 126 -11.09 -7.42 1.01
N VAL A 127 -11.25 -6.64 2.07
CA VAL A 127 -12.47 -5.88 2.34
C VAL A 127 -12.44 -4.58 1.52
N ILE A 128 -13.39 -4.41 0.61
CA ILE A 128 -13.49 -3.24 -0.26
C ILE A 128 -14.26 -2.11 0.44
N LEU A 129 -13.62 -0.96 0.64
CA LEU A 129 -14.19 0.16 1.38
C LEU A 129 -15.11 1.05 0.53
N ASN A 130 -14.86 1.11 -0.79
CA ASN A 130 -15.53 2.03 -1.72
C ASN A 130 -15.37 3.50 -1.29
N GLY A 131 -14.15 3.90 -0.93
CA GLY A 131 -13.81 5.25 -0.46
C GLY A 131 -14.22 5.56 0.99
N ASP A 132 -15.02 4.70 1.63
CA ASP A 132 -15.55 4.98 2.96
C ASP A 132 -14.62 4.46 4.08
N LEU A 133 -13.74 5.33 4.56
CA LEU A 133 -12.83 5.06 5.67
C LEU A 133 -13.54 4.92 7.03
N ASN A 134 -14.86 5.14 7.15
CA ASN A 134 -15.59 4.88 8.40
C ASN A 134 -15.83 3.40 8.67
N LYS A 135 -15.65 2.56 7.65
CA LYS A 135 -15.77 1.10 7.76
C LYS A 135 -14.56 0.45 8.44
N ILE A 136 -13.52 1.22 8.73
CA ILE A 136 -12.37 0.76 9.50
C ILE A 136 -12.65 1.03 10.99
N VAL A 137 -12.90 -0.04 11.74
CA VAL A 137 -13.17 -0.05 13.20
C VAL A 137 -12.11 -0.81 13.97
#